data_AF-A0A7V1QUF9-F1
#
_entry.id   AF-A0A7V1QUF9-F1
#
_cell.length_a   1.000
_cell.length_b   1.000
_cell.length_c   1.000
_cell.angle_alpha   90.00
_cell.angle_beta   90.00
_cell.angle_gamma   90.00
#
_symmetry.space_group_name_H-M   'P 1'
#
loop_
_entity.id
_entity.type
_entity.pdbx_description
1 polymer ?
#
loop_
_entity_poly.entity_id
_entity_poly.type
_entity_poly.pdbx_seq_one_letter_code
_entity_poly.pdbx_strand_id
1 'polypeptide(L)' 'MPQITVLPLGVTIEAERGQTIMDAARAAGYYWPTTCGGKGECTTCAGLIEHGLENLSPMGRYEEF' A
#
# COMPACT_ATOMS: atom_id res chain seq x y z
N MET A 1 -15.60 2.30 -5.51
CA MET A 1 -14.24 1.71 -5.48
C MET A 1 -13.47 2.47 -4.41
N PRO A 2 -12.69 1.82 -3.53
CA PRO A 2 -11.80 2.52 -2.60
C PRO A 2 -10.81 3.43 -3.34
N GLN A 3 -10.52 4.60 -2.77
CA GLN A 3 -9.51 5.53 -3.28
C GLN A 3 -8.35 5.61 -2.30
N ILE A 4 -7.13 5.66 -2.84
CA ILE A 4 -5.89 5.81 -2.08
C ILE A 4 -5.19 7.07 -2.55
N THR A 5 -4.90 7.99 -1.63
CA THR A 5 -4.09 9.18 -1.93
C THR A 5 -2.66 8.95 -1.41
N VAL A 6 -1.68 9.06 -2.30
CA VAL A 6 -0.25 8.84 -1.98
C VAL A 6 0.44 10.17 -1.77
N LEU A 7 1.03 10.36 -0.59
CA LEU A 7 1.79 11.56 -0.23
C LEU A 7 3.30 11.28 -0.29
N PRO A 8 4.14 12.30 -0.58
CA PRO A 8 3.79 13.70 -0.86
C PRO A 8 3.42 13.97 -2.32
N LEU A 9 3.36 12.94 -3.17
CA LEU A 9 3.12 13.08 -4.61
C LEU A 9 1.72 13.67 -4.92
N GLY A 10 0.76 13.52 -4.01
CA GLY A 10 -0.59 14.08 -4.13
C GLY A 10 -1.45 13.38 -5.18
N VAL A 11 -1.06 12.18 -5.61
CA VAL A 11 -1.82 11.39 -6.58
C VAL A 11 -2.87 10.55 -5.88
N THR A 12 -4.05 10.48 -6.49
CA THR A 12 -5.12 9.58 -6.04
C THR A 12 -5.29 8.48 -7.07
N ILE A 13 -5.31 7.24 -6.59
CA ILE A 13 -5.49 6.03 -7.39
C ILE A 13 -6.72 5.27 -6.92
N GLU A 14 -7.42 4.65 -7.88
CA GLU A 14 -8.53 3.75 -7.60
C GLU A 14 -8.01 2.35 -7.27
N ALA A 15 -8.67 1.66 -6.34
CA ALA A 15 -8.37 0.29 -5.97
C ALA A 15 -9.63 -0.59 -5.99
N GLU A 16 -9.42 -1.89 -6.08
CA GLU A 16 -10.45 -2.89 -5.85
C GLU A 16 -10.47 -3.32 -4.37
N ARG A 17 -11.62 -3.78 -3.88
CA ARG A 17 -11.72 -4.28 -2.51
C ARG A 17 -10.84 -5.53 -2.34
N GLY A 18 -9.94 -5.50 -1.37
CA GLY A 18 -8.98 -6.60 -1.12
C GLY A 18 -7.69 -6.51 -1.94
N GLN A 19 -7.58 -5.55 -2.86
CA GLN A 19 -6.33 -5.25 -3.54
C GLN A 19 -5.35 -4.56 -2.58
N THR A 20 -4.05 -4.86 -2.72
CA THR A 20 -3.02 -4.18 -1.95
C THR A 20 -2.78 -2.76 -2.48
N ILE A 21 -2.32 -1.83 -1.62
CA ILE A 21 -1.94 -0.47 -2.04
C ILE A 21 -0.84 -0.51 -3.11
N MET A 22 0.14 -1.41 -2.94
CA MET A 22 1.24 -1.62 -3.88
C MET A 22 0.72 -2.04 -5.26
N ASP A 23 -0.23 -2.96 -5.34
CA ASP A 23 -0.76 -3.44 -6.62
C ASP A 23 -1.70 -2.42 -7.27
N ALA A 24 -2.47 -1.66 -6.48
CA ALA A 24 -3.25 -0.55 -6.99
C ALA A 24 -2.35 0.52 -7.65
N ALA A 25 -1.23 0.87 -7.00
CA ALA A 25 -0.27 1.82 -7.55
C ALA A 25 0.34 1.32 -8.87
N ARG A 26 0.72 0.04 -8.94
CA ARG A 26 1.24 -0.60 -10.16
C ARG A 26 0.22 -0.63 -11.28
N ALA A 27 -1.04 -0.98 -10.97
CA ALA A 27 -2.12 -1.00 -11.96
C ALA A 27 -2.39 0.40 -12.54
N ALA A 28 -2.22 1.45 -11.72
CA ALA A 28 -2.29 2.84 -12.16
C ALA A 28 -1.02 3.34 -12.88
N GLY A 29 -0.02 2.46 -13.11
CA GLY A 29 1.21 2.79 -13.83
C GLY A 29 2.33 3.40 -12.97
N TYR A 30 2.17 3.43 -11.65
CA TYR A 30 3.19 3.93 -10.73
C TYR A 30 4.13 2.83 -10.24
N TYR A 31 5.37 3.22 -9.99
CA TYR A 31 6.32 2.37 -9.27
C TYR A 31 6.11 2.52 -7.77
N TRP A 32 5.78 1.42 -7.09
CA TRP A 32 5.84 1.33 -5.64
C TRP A 32 7.14 0.63 -5.22
N PRO A 33 8.01 1.28 -4.42
CA PRO A 33 9.29 0.69 -4.03
C PRO A 33 9.11 -0.67 -3.34
N THR A 34 9.85 -1.67 -3.79
CA THR A 34 9.89 -2.99 -3.14
C THR A 34 11.18 -3.72 -3.49
N THR A 35 11.68 -4.52 -2.55
CA THR A 35 12.87 -5.35 -2.76
C THR A 35 12.49 -6.84 -2.77
N CYS A 36 11.68 -7.29 -1.81
CA CYS A 36 11.28 -8.71 -1.72
C CYS A 36 10.10 -9.08 -2.63
N GLY A 37 9.45 -8.10 -3.27
CA GLY A 37 8.29 -8.34 -4.13
C GLY A 37 6.99 -8.61 -3.37
N GLY A 38 6.87 -8.19 -2.10
CA GLY A 38 5.66 -8.38 -1.30
C GLY A 38 5.65 -9.64 -0.43
N LYS A 39 6.82 -10.20 -0.10
CA LYS A 39 6.95 -11.41 0.72
C LYS A 39 6.98 -11.17 2.23
N GLY A 40 7.00 -9.92 2.68
CA GLY A 40 7.15 -9.58 4.12
C GLY A 40 8.57 -9.80 4.66
N GLU A 41 9.59 -9.74 3.80
CA GLU A 41 11.01 -9.97 4.18
C GLU A 41 11.85 -8.67 4.21
N CYS A 42 11.28 -7.55 3.75
CA CYS A 42 11.95 -6.24 3.73
C CYS A 42 10.97 -5.13 4.12
N THR A 43 11.47 -3.92 4.37
CA THR A 43 10.67 -2.74 4.74
C THR A 43 10.58 -1.68 3.65
N THR A 44 11.10 -1.94 2.44
CA THR A 44 11.17 -0.96 1.33
C THR A 44 9.80 -0.43 0.88
N CYS A 45 8.74 -1.24 0.99
CA CYS A 45 7.38 -0.85 0.61
C CYS A 45 6.55 -0.25 1.76
N ALA A 46 7.12 -0.14 2.96
CA ALA A 46 6.41 0.37 4.13
C ALA A 46 6.02 1.85 3.94
N GLY A 47 4.88 2.22 4.51
CA GLY A 47 4.35 3.57 4.50
C GLY A 47 3.51 3.83 5.74
N LEU A 48 3.29 5.10 6.05
CA LEU A 48 2.42 5.52 7.13
C LEU A 48 1.01 5.78 6.59
N ILE A 49 -0.01 5.32 7.31
CA ILE A 49 -1.40 5.62 7.01
C ILE A 49 -1.81 6.87 7.79
N GLU A 50 -1.89 8.01 7.11
CA GLU A 50 -2.36 9.26 7.72
C GLU A 50 -3.85 9.20 8.08
N HIS A 51 -4.66 8.57 7.23
CA HIS A 51 -6.11 8.44 7.39
C HIS A 51 -6.63 7.10 6.86
N GLY A 52 -7.69 6.57 7.49
CA GLY A 52 -8.40 5.39 7.01
C GLY A 52 -7.81 4.05 7.43
N LEU A 53 -6.98 4.01 8.48
CA LEU A 53 -6.39 2.79 9.04
C LEU A 53 -7.45 1.75 9.41
N GLU A 54 -8.62 2.19 9.88
CA GLU A 54 -9.77 1.36 10.22
C GLU A 54 -10.37 0.58 9.04
N ASN A 55 -10.01 0.94 7.81
CA ASN A 55 -10.43 0.23 6.59
C ASN A 55 -9.48 -0.89 6.18
N LEU A 56 -8.36 -1.05 6.87
CA LEU A 56 -7.35 -2.07 6.59
C LEU A 56 -7.48 -3.24 7.57
N SER A 57 -7.01 -4.42 7.13
CA SER A 57 -6.79 -5.51 8.07
C SER A 57 -5.70 -5.13 9.08
N PRO A 58 -5.72 -5.70 10.29
CA PRO A 58 -4.58 -5.62 11.19
C PRO A 58 -3.30 -6.10 10.50
N MET A 59 -2.16 -5.59 10.96
CA MET A 59 -0.86 -6.08 10.50
C MET A 59 -0.73 -7.59 10.76
N GLY A 60 -0.14 -8.29 9.81
CA GLY A 60 0.20 -9.69 9.96
C GLY A 60 1.51 -9.90 10.73
N ARG A 61 1.77 -11.14 11.10
CA ARG A 61 3.01 -11.56 11.82
C ARG A 61 4.33 -11.14 11.18
N TYR A 62 4.33 -10.84 9.88
CA TYR A 62 5.51 -10.45 9.10
C TYR A 62 5.65 -8.92 8.95
N GLU A 63 4.68 -8.17 9.46
CA GLU A 63 4.60 -6.71 9.34
C GLU A 63 4.81 -6.02 10.70
N GLU A 64 4.65 -6.76 11.80
CA GLU A 64 4.97 -6.33 13.16
C GLU A 64 6.49 -6.35 13.37
N PHE A 65 7.13 -5.18 13.32
CA PHE A 65 8.54 -4.96 13.69
C PHE A 65 8.64 -3.93 14.81
#